data_AF-A0A2E3MFF0-F1
#
_entry.id   AF-A0A2E3MFF0-F1
#
_cell.length_a   1.000
_cell.length_b   1.000
_cell.length_c   1.000
_cell.angle_alpha   90.00
_cell.angle_beta   90.00
_cell.angle_gamma   90.00
#
_symmetry.space_group_name_H-M   'P 1'
#
loop_
_entity.id
_entity.type
_entity.pdbx_description
1 polymer ?
#
loop_
_entity_poly.entity_id
_entity_poly.type
_entity_poly.pdbx_seq_one_letter_code
_entity_poly.pdbx_strand_id
1 'polypeptide(L)'
;MKRFLFNSRIYIENLRKGGFNEDQAKAQATALEQAFSDAETELATKKDVDGLHNVLKSDMQNLRLELKTDMQDLRLELKTDMHELKDQLTVRMGAMFGSAVVSMSVMLGIFTYFFHN
;
A
#
# COMPACT_ATOMS: atom_id res chain seq x y z
N MET A 1 -11.62 -34.47 -1.85
CA MET A 1 -12.70 -35.36 -2.33
C MET A 1 -13.74 -34.52 -3.08
N LYS A 2 -13.52 -34.24 -4.37
CA LYS A 2 -14.41 -33.43 -5.25
C LYS A 2 -15.17 -34.34 -6.21
N ARG A 3 -16.01 -35.23 -5.69
CA ARG A 3 -16.86 -36.15 -6.49
C ARG A 3 -18.16 -35.49 -6.99
N PHE A 4 -18.17 -34.16 -7.18
CA PHE A 4 -19.42 -33.38 -7.29
C PHE A 4 -19.77 -32.86 -8.68
N LEU A 5 -18.84 -32.77 -9.64
CA LEU A 5 -19.15 -32.19 -10.96
C LEU A 5 -19.49 -33.23 -12.03
N PHE A 6 -18.91 -34.42 -11.96
CA PHE A 6 -19.12 -35.48 -12.94
C PHE A 6 -19.46 -36.80 -12.24
N ASN A 7 -20.64 -37.35 -12.53
CA ASN A 7 -21.06 -38.66 -12.06
C ASN A 7 -20.89 -39.69 -13.18
N SER A 8 -19.75 -40.37 -13.16
CA SER A 8 -19.38 -41.38 -14.17
C SER A 8 -20.44 -42.49 -14.31
N ARG A 9 -21.12 -42.90 -13.23
CA ARG A 9 -22.17 -43.94 -13.31
C ARG A 9 -23.40 -43.47 -14.08
N ILE A 10 -23.90 -42.28 -13.77
CA ILE A 10 -25.08 -41.72 -14.48
C ILE A 10 -24.72 -41.46 -15.95
N TYR A 11 -23.49 -41.00 -16.21
CA TYR A 11 -23.01 -40.76 -17.56
C TYR A 11 -22.94 -42.05 -18.39
N ILE A 12 -22.37 -43.12 -17.84
CA ILE A 12 -22.34 -44.45 -18.47
C ILE A 12 -23.76 -44.96 -18.74
N GLU A 13 -24.67 -44.82 -17.78
CA GLU A 13 -26.07 -45.26 -17.96
C GLU A 13 -26.76 -44.50 -19.11
N ASN A 14 -26.54 -43.19 -19.20
CA ASN A 14 -27.10 -42.37 -20.28
C ASN A 14 -26.52 -42.74 -21.65
N LEU A 15 -25.21 -43.01 -21.75
CA LEU A 15 -24.60 -43.49 -22.99
C LEU A 15 -25.18 -44.84 -23.43
N ARG A 16 -25.38 -45.77 -22.49
CA ARG A 16 -26.01 -47.05 -22.79
C ARG A 16 -27.45 -46.91 -23.27
N LYS A 17 -28.23 -46.01 -22.66
CA LYS A 17 -29.59 -45.67 -23.15
C LYS A 17 -29.55 -45.09 -24.57
N GLY A 18 -28.47 -44.40 -24.94
CA GLY A 18 -28.21 -43.89 -26.29
C GLY A 18 -27.72 -44.93 -27.31
N GLY A 19 -27.60 -46.20 -26.93
CA GLY A 19 -27.19 -47.28 -27.84
C GLY A 19 -25.70 -47.61 -27.85
N PHE A 20 -24.89 -46.96 -27.01
CA PHE A 20 -23.49 -47.36 -26.81
C PHE A 20 -23.42 -48.66 -26.00
N ASN A 21 -22.48 -49.53 -26.34
CA ASN A 21 -22.23 -50.72 -25.53
C ASN A 21 -21.47 -50.35 -24.23
N GLU A 22 -21.38 -51.33 -23.32
CA GLU A 22 -20.76 -51.14 -21.99
C GLU A 22 -19.31 -50.64 -22.09
N ASP A 23 -18.51 -51.21 -22.99
CA ASP A 23 -17.09 -50.90 -23.11
C ASP A 23 -16.87 -49.50 -23.70
N GLN A 24 -17.67 -49.13 -24.71
CA GLN A 24 -17.69 -47.79 -25.29
C GLN A 24 -18.10 -46.74 -24.25
N ALA A 25 -19.15 -47.02 -23.47
CA ALA A 25 -19.63 -46.10 -22.45
C ALA A 25 -18.59 -45.90 -21.32
N LYS A 26 -17.94 -46.98 -20.88
CA LYS A 26 -16.84 -46.91 -19.91
C LYS A 26 -15.63 -46.16 -20.44
N ALA A 27 -15.22 -46.42 -21.68
CA ALA A 27 -14.09 -45.74 -22.31
C ALA A 27 -14.33 -44.23 -22.40
N GLN A 28 -15.52 -43.79 -22.82
CA GLN A 28 -15.87 -42.37 -22.85
C GLN A 28 -15.90 -41.74 -21.46
N ALA A 29 -16.52 -42.40 -20.48
CA ALA A 29 -16.60 -41.89 -19.12
C ALA A 29 -15.20 -41.71 -18.50
N THR A 30 -14.30 -42.67 -18.76
CA THR A 30 -12.90 -42.63 -18.28
C THR A 30 -12.12 -41.49 -18.95
N ALA A 31 -12.24 -41.33 -20.27
CA ALA A 31 -11.56 -40.25 -20.98
C ALA A 31 -12.04 -38.86 -20.52
N LEU A 32 -13.35 -38.72 -20.28
CA LEU A 32 -13.93 -37.47 -19.79
C LEU A 32 -13.55 -37.18 -18.34
N GLU A 33 -13.50 -38.21 -17.48
CA GLU A 33 -13.02 -38.07 -16.10
C GLU A 33 -11.55 -37.64 -16.05
N GLN A 34 -10.70 -38.20 -16.92
CA GLN A 34 -9.31 -37.78 -17.06
C GLN A 34 -9.21 -36.32 -17.51
N ALA A 35 -9.95 -35.92 -18.55
CA ALA A 35 -9.95 -34.55 -19.03
C ALA A 35 -10.38 -33.53 -17.96
N PHE A 36 -11.38 -33.88 -17.13
CA PHE A 36 -11.79 -33.03 -16.00
C PHE A 36 -10.74 -32.98 -14.89
N SER A 37 -10.08 -34.10 -14.59
CA SER A 37 -9.00 -34.15 -13.61
C SER A 37 -7.83 -33.25 -14.05
N ASP A 38 -7.44 -33.33 -15.32
CA ASP A 38 -6.35 -32.52 -15.87
C ASP A 38 -6.72 -31.03 -15.83
N ALA A 39 -7.94 -30.67 -16.28
CA ALA A 39 -8.43 -29.30 -16.21
C ALA A 39 -8.52 -28.75 -14.78
N GLU A 40 -8.86 -29.58 -13.79
CA GLU A 40 -8.91 -29.14 -12.39
C GLU A 40 -7.54 -28.71 -11.87
N THR A 41 -6.45 -29.32 -12.35
CA THR A 41 -5.09 -28.96 -11.92
C THR A 41 -4.58 -27.65 -12.52
N GLU A 42 -5.10 -27.25 -13.69
CA GLU A 42 -4.66 -26.04 -14.39
C GLU A 42 -5.54 -24.82 -14.11
N LEU A 43 -6.80 -25.04 -13.69
CA LEU A 43 -7.76 -23.97 -13.49
C LEU A 43 -7.73 -23.42 -12.06
N ALA A 44 -7.63 -22.10 -11.95
CA ALA A 44 -7.86 -21.40 -10.69
C ALA A 44 -9.30 -21.63 -10.21
N THR A 45 -9.46 -22.01 -8.95
CA THR A 45 -10.78 -22.20 -8.34
C THR A 45 -11.33 -20.89 -7.80
N LYS A 46 -12.64 -20.85 -7.54
CA LYS A 46 -13.27 -19.71 -6.84
C LYS A 46 -12.59 -19.41 -5.50
N LYS A 47 -12.12 -20.44 -4.78
CA LYS A 47 -11.42 -20.28 -3.51
C LYS A 47 -10.08 -19.55 -3.70
N ASP A 48 -9.38 -19.81 -4.79
CA ASP A 48 -8.11 -19.15 -5.10
C ASP A 48 -8.35 -17.67 -5.41
N VAL A 49 -9.41 -17.36 -6.16
CA VAL A 49 -9.84 -15.97 -6.44
C VAL A 49 -10.25 -15.26 -5.15
N ASP A 50 -11.07 -15.89 -4.30
CA ASP A 50 -11.47 -15.32 -3.02
C ASP A 50 -10.26 -15.10 -2.09
N GLY A 51 -9.28 -16.00 -2.14
CA GLY A 51 -8.00 -15.88 -1.44
C GLY A 51 -7.20 -14.66 -1.91
N LEU A 52 -6.98 -14.53 -3.22
CA LEU A 52 -6.29 -13.38 -3.82
C LEU A 52 -7.01 -12.07 -3.53
N HIS A 53 -8.34 -12.03 -3.59
CA HIS A 53 -9.13 -10.86 -3.27
C HIS A 53 -8.91 -10.41 -1.82
N ASN A 54 -8.87 -11.34 -0.87
CA ASN A 54 -8.64 -11.02 0.54
C ASN A 54 -7.22 -10.51 0.81
N VAL A 55 -6.21 -11.13 0.17
CA VAL A 55 -4.81 -10.66 0.26
C VAL A 55 -4.71 -9.24 -0.28
N LEU A 56 -5.19 -8.99 -1.49
CA LEU A 56 -5.16 -7.66 -2.12
C LEU A 56 -5.89 -6.60 -1.27
N LYS A 57 -7.03 -6.97 -0.66
CA LYS A 57 -7.76 -6.08 0.23
C LYS A 57 -6.95 -5.73 1.47
N SER A 58 -6.26 -6.71 2.06
CA SER A 58 -5.39 -6.51 3.23
C SER A 58 -4.20 -5.61 2.87
N ASP A 59 -3.53 -5.90 1.75
CA ASP A 59 -2.37 -5.11 1.30
C ASP A 59 -2.75 -3.66 1.02
N MET A 60 -3.90 -3.42 0.40
CA MET A 60 -4.43 -2.08 0.18
C MET A 60 -4.72 -1.33 1.49
N GLN A 61 -5.22 -2.03 2.52
CA GLN A 61 -5.46 -1.44 3.83
C GLN A 61 -4.14 -1.08 4.53
N ASN A 62 -3.15 -1.97 4.47
CA ASN A 62 -1.83 -1.75 5.04
C ASN A 62 -1.13 -0.56 4.37
N LEU A 63 -1.10 -0.52 3.03
CA LEU A 63 -0.50 0.58 2.27
C LEU A 63 -1.17 1.92 2.61
N ARG A 64 -2.50 1.93 2.78
CA ARG A 64 -3.22 3.16 3.19
C ARG A 64 -2.82 3.63 4.59
N LEU A 65 -2.55 2.72 5.52
CA LEU A 65 -2.09 3.07 6.86
C LEU A 65 -0.66 3.60 6.84
N GLU A 66 0.24 2.92 6.12
CA GLU A 66 1.64 3.36 5.93
C GLU A 66 1.69 4.77 5.35
N LEU A 67 1.01 5.03 4.23
CA LEU A 67 0.99 6.36 3.61
C LEU A 67 0.39 7.44 4.53
N LYS A 68 -0.56 7.07 5.41
CA LYS A 68 -1.12 8.01 6.38
C LYS A 68 -0.11 8.36 7.47
N THR A 69 0.64 7.37 7.97
CA THR A 69 1.70 7.57 8.95
C THR A 69 2.82 8.41 8.36
N ASP A 70 3.31 8.06 7.18
CA ASP A 70 4.39 8.81 6.50
C ASP A 70 4.01 10.28 6.28
N MET A 71 2.75 10.54 5.88
CA MET A 71 2.26 11.92 5.73
C MET A 71 2.13 12.68 7.06
N GLN A 72 1.85 11.99 8.17
CA GLN A 72 1.83 12.60 9.50
C GLN A 72 3.24 12.93 9.96
N ASP A 73 4.19 12.01 9.75
CA ASP A 73 5.59 12.19 10.11
C ASP A 73 6.22 13.33 9.32
N LEU A 74 6.03 13.36 8.00
CA LEU A 74 6.51 14.46 7.15
C LEU A 74 5.91 15.82 7.59
N ARG A 75 4.65 15.85 8.00
CA ARG A 75 4.01 17.08 8.51
C ARG A 75 4.64 17.55 9.82
N LEU A 76 5.03 16.63 10.70
CA LEU A 76 5.70 16.95 11.97
C LEU A 76 7.13 17.43 11.73
N GLU A 77 7.86 16.80 10.82
CA GLU A 77 9.20 17.20 10.40
C GLU A 77 9.18 18.62 9.85
N LEU A 78 8.33 18.90 8.85
CA LEU A 78 8.19 20.25 8.28
C LEU A 78 7.79 21.31 9.32
N LYS A 79 6.95 20.95 10.30
CA LYS A 79 6.58 21.88 11.37
C LYS A 79 7.77 22.18 12.29
N THR A 80 8.58 21.16 12.62
CA THR A 80 9.79 21.32 13.41
C THR A 80 10.81 22.20 12.70
N ASP A 81 11.07 21.93 11.42
CA ASP A 81 11.99 22.73 10.59
C ASP A 81 11.55 24.19 10.49
N MET A 82 10.24 24.43 10.32
CA MET A 82 9.70 25.80 10.31
C MET A 82 9.90 26.52 11.65
N HIS A 83 9.74 25.82 12.78
CA HIS A 83 10.00 26.39 14.10
C HIS A 83 11.48 26.71 14.27
N GLU A 84 12.37 25.79 13.91
CA GLU A 84 13.81 26.00 13.99
C GLU A 84 14.25 27.20 13.13
N LEU A 85 13.77 27.29 11.89
CA LEU A 85 14.07 28.42 11.01
C LEU A 85 13.58 29.75 11.59
N LYS A 86 12.39 29.78 12.19
CA LYS A 86 11.84 30.96 12.85
C LYS A 86 12.69 31.38 14.05
N ASP A 87 13.14 30.42 14.86
CA ASP A 87 13.97 30.69 16.03
C ASP A 87 15.35 31.20 15.61
N GLN A 88 15.98 30.56 14.63
CA GLN A 88 17.24 31.01 14.04
C GLN A 88 17.13 32.45 13.51
N LEU A 89 16.05 32.77 12.78
CA LEU A 89 15.81 34.13 12.29
C LEU A 89 15.63 35.12 13.44
N THR A 90 14.86 34.76 14.47
CA THR A 90 14.61 35.62 15.63
C THR A 90 15.91 35.94 16.37
N VAL A 91 16.75 34.93 16.63
CA VAL A 91 18.06 35.10 17.27
C VAL A 91 18.97 35.98 16.43
N ARG A 92 19.07 35.71 15.12
CA ARG A 92 19.94 36.49 14.22
C ARG A 92 19.52 37.95 14.14
N MET A 93 18.21 38.22 14.04
CA MET A 93 17.69 39.58 14.05
C MET A 93 17.93 40.27 15.40
N GLY A 94 17.71 39.57 16.52
CA GLY A 94 18.00 40.09 17.86
C GLY A 94 19.46 40.50 18.02
N ALA A 95 20.40 39.67 17.55
CA ALA A 95 21.82 39.99 17.55
C ALA A 95 22.15 41.21 16.68
N MET A 96 21.56 41.31 15.48
CA MET A 96 21.75 42.45 14.59
C MET A 96 21.23 43.76 15.22
N PHE A 97 20.01 43.76 15.75
CA PHE A 97 19.45 44.94 16.42
C PHE A 97 20.24 45.32 17.66
N GLY A 98 20.66 44.35 18.47
CA GLY A 98 21.53 44.61 19.63
C GLY A 98 22.83 45.30 19.23
N SER A 99 23.51 44.80 18.20
CA SER A 99 24.74 45.42 17.69
C SER A 99 24.51 46.83 17.13
N ALA A 100 23.40 47.05 16.42
CA ALA A 100 23.04 48.34 15.88
C ALA A 100 22.80 49.37 17.00
N VAL A 101 22.06 48.99 18.05
CA VAL A 101 21.80 49.85 19.22
C VAL A 101 23.12 50.23 19.91
N VAL A 102 24.01 49.26 20.16
CA VAL A 102 25.33 49.54 20.76
C VAL A 102 26.12 50.53 19.92
N SER A 103 26.17 50.34 18.59
CA SER A 103 26.90 51.24 17.69
C SER A 103 26.33 52.66 17.70
N MET A 104 25.00 52.82 17.73
CA MET A 104 24.34 54.13 17.85
C MET A 104 24.66 54.81 19.19
N SER A 105 24.64 54.08 20.30
CA SER A 105 25.00 54.64 21.62
C SER A 105 26.43 55.16 21.64
N VAL A 106 27.37 54.44 21.03
CA VAL A 106 28.77 54.88 20.90
C VAL A 106 28.86 56.15 20.03
N MET A 107 28.21 56.18 18.86
CA MET A 107 28.16 57.35 17.97
C MET A 107 27.62 58.59 18.66
N LEU A 108 26.51 58.47 19.40
CA LEU A 108 25.92 59.58 20.16
C LEU A 108 26.84 60.09 21.26
N GLY A 109 27.53 59.19 21.98
CA GLY A 109 28.52 59.58 23.00
C GLY A 109 29.69 60.37 22.41
N ILE A 110 30.21 59.93 21.26
CA ILE A 110 31.27 60.65 20.53
C ILE A 110 30.76 62.03 20.08
N PHE A 111 29.57 62.08 19.46
CA PHE A 111 28.96 63.34 19.01
C PHE A 111 28.78 64.33 20.17
N THR A 112 28.20 63.90 21.28
CA THR A 112 27.98 64.79 22.44
C THR A 112 29.28 65.32 23.04
N TYR A 113 30.34 64.48 23.12
CA TYR A 113 31.67 64.89 23.59
C TYR A 113 32.32 65.97 22.70
N PHE A 114 32.20 65.86 21.37
CA PHE A 114 32.78 66.82 20.43
C PHE A 114 32.07 68.18 20.39
N PHE A 115 30.78 68.26 20.75
CA PHE A 115 30.01 69.50 20.70
C PHE A 115 29.95 70.26 22.04
N HIS A 116 30.35 69.62 23.15
CA HIS A 116 30.34 70.23 24.49
C HIS A 116 31.73 70.57 25.05
N ASN A 117 32.80 70.21 24.34
CA ASN A 117 34.18 70.64 24.60
C ASN A 117 34.67 71.51 23.45
#